data_AF-A0A7S4M5Z3-F1
#
_entry.id   AF-A0A7S4M5Z3-F1
#
_cell.length_a   1.000
_cell.length_b   1.000
_cell.length_c   1.000
_cell.angle_alpha   90.00
_cell.angle_beta   90.00
_cell.angle_gamma   90.00
#
_symmetry.space_group_name_H-M   'P 1'
#
loop_
_entity.id
_entity.type
_entity.pdbx_description
1 polymer ?
#
loop_
_entity_poly.entity_id
_entity_poly.type
_entity_poly.pdbx_seq_one_letter_code
_entity_poly.pdbx_strand_id
1 'polypeptide(L)'
;EITIDRMVGKGRHAPLHPDDFAELIRTKVFTVDSDKELTVHLYTQVMMRVFADVVTKLDFNQKSWDPEDFKNLARALTMCTKLKGVLRLNRTNMTAESAAALCNALPDGALPKLTELDLNNNPKLGKDGAKEFAAAIEAGKFPSLKVLHITTNTNIGAEGTMALTAAKRRANRQIQFI
;
A
#
# COMPACT_ATOMS: atom_id res chain seq x y z
N GLU A 1 -38.44 9.38 -0.67
CA GLU A 1 -37.39 10.02 0.13
C GLU A 1 -36.28 8.97 0.33
N ILE A 2 -35.18 9.07 -0.40
CA ILE A 2 -34.08 8.10 -0.29
C ILE A 2 -33.20 8.59 0.85
N THR A 3 -33.32 7.96 2.00
CA THR A 3 -32.40 8.13 3.12
C THR A 3 -31.05 7.56 2.70
N ILE A 4 -30.15 8.41 2.21
CA ILE A 4 -28.72 8.08 2.15
C ILE A 4 -28.27 8.09 3.60
N ASP A 5 -28.32 6.91 4.22
CA ASP A 5 -27.78 6.70 5.54
C ASP A 5 -26.34 7.22 5.52
N ARG A 6 -26.04 8.08 6.50
CA ARG A 6 -24.74 8.75 6.64
C ARG A 6 -23.66 7.68 6.78
N MET A 7 -23.09 7.23 5.66
CA MET A 7 -21.74 6.71 5.66
C MET A 7 -20.89 7.88 6.13
N VAL A 8 -20.51 7.85 7.41
CA VAL A 8 -19.40 8.66 7.95
C VAL A 8 -18.27 8.44 6.97
N GLY A 9 -18.07 9.38 6.05
CA GLY A 9 -17.24 9.16 4.88
C GLY A 9 -15.83 8.87 5.35
N LYS A 10 -15.42 7.59 5.32
CA LYS A 10 -14.01 7.24 5.25
C LYS A 10 -13.48 8.08 4.10
N GLY A 11 -12.40 8.84 4.34
CA GLY A 11 -11.79 9.68 3.30
C GLY A 11 -11.48 8.84 2.04
N ARG A 12 -10.96 9.49 0.99
CA ARG A 12 -10.69 8.77 -0.28
C ARG A 12 -9.98 7.43 -0.05
N HIS A 13 -10.61 6.36 -0.51
CA HIS A 13 -10.06 5.01 -0.54
C HIS A 13 -8.74 4.96 -1.31
N ALA A 14 -7.99 3.87 -1.11
CA ALA A 14 -6.80 3.60 -1.90
C ALA A 14 -7.12 3.55 -3.41
N PRO A 15 -6.15 3.89 -4.29
CA PRO A 15 -6.30 3.65 -5.72
C PRO A 15 -6.54 2.16 -5.98
N LEU A 16 -7.42 1.87 -6.95
CA LEU A 16 -7.75 0.52 -7.38
C LEU A 16 -6.97 0.17 -8.63
N HIS A 17 -6.64 -1.11 -8.80
CA HIS A 17 -6.24 -1.61 -10.11
C HIS A 17 -7.41 -1.44 -11.10
N PRO A 18 -7.18 -1.14 -12.39
CA PRO A 18 -8.25 -1.00 -13.38
C PRO A 18 -9.28 -2.14 -13.37
N ASP A 19 -8.83 -3.39 -13.26
CA ASP A 19 -9.73 -4.56 -13.18
C ASP A 19 -10.64 -4.52 -11.93
N ASP A 20 -10.12 -4.11 -10.78
CA ASP A 20 -10.91 -3.99 -9.55
C ASP A 20 -11.91 -2.85 -9.63
N PHE A 21 -11.50 -1.76 -10.27
CA PHE A 21 -12.39 -0.65 -10.53
C PHE A 21 -13.51 -1.05 -11.50
N ALA A 22 -13.22 -1.81 -12.55
CA ALA A 22 -14.22 -2.33 -13.47
C ALA A 22 -15.27 -3.18 -12.74
N GLU A 23 -14.82 -4.07 -11.86
CA GLU A 23 -15.71 -4.92 -11.06
C GLU A 23 -16.50 -4.13 -10.02
N LEU A 24 -15.89 -3.11 -9.41
CA LEU A 24 -16.64 -2.18 -8.56
C LEU A 24 -17.74 -1.47 -9.36
N ILE A 25 -17.42 -0.92 -10.53
CA ILE A 25 -18.38 -0.15 -11.35
C ILE A 25 -19.53 -1.03 -11.85
N ARG A 26 -19.29 -2.33 -12.12
CA ARG A 26 -20.36 -3.28 -12.41
C ARG A 26 -21.43 -3.35 -11.32
N THR A 27 -21.05 -3.19 -10.05
CA THR A 27 -21.99 -3.22 -8.92
C THR A 27 -22.75 -1.92 -8.70
N LYS A 28 -22.37 -0.83 -9.39
CA LYS A 28 -22.96 0.49 -9.18
C LYS A 28 -24.14 0.73 -10.10
N VAL A 29 -25.08 1.53 -9.62
CA VAL A 29 -26.23 2.01 -10.40
C VAL A 29 -25.83 3.34 -11.04
N PHE A 30 -25.94 3.41 -12.35
CA PHE A 30 -25.73 4.63 -13.14
C PHE A 30 -27.06 5.06 -13.75
N THR A 31 -27.22 6.35 -14.01
CA THR A 31 -28.40 6.87 -14.73
C THR A 31 -28.38 6.43 -16.20
N VAL A 32 -27.19 6.27 -16.78
CA VAL A 32 -26.99 5.79 -18.14
C VAL A 32 -26.01 4.61 -18.10
N ASP A 33 -26.43 3.42 -18.54
CA ASP A 33 -25.59 2.23 -18.40
C ASP A 33 -24.29 2.29 -19.22
N SER A 34 -24.27 2.95 -20.37
CA SER A 34 -23.04 3.14 -21.17
C SER A 34 -22.00 4.01 -20.46
N ASP A 35 -22.40 4.85 -19.49
CA ASP A 35 -21.45 5.67 -18.72
C ASP A 35 -20.56 4.81 -17.83
N LYS A 36 -20.95 3.56 -17.52
CA LYS A 36 -20.09 2.62 -16.79
C LYS A 36 -18.83 2.32 -17.59
N GLU A 37 -18.97 2.00 -18.87
CA GLU A 37 -17.84 1.70 -19.75
C GLU A 37 -16.94 2.91 -19.92
N LEU A 38 -17.52 4.10 -20.13
CA LEU A 38 -16.76 5.34 -20.22
C LEU A 38 -16.02 5.65 -18.92
N THR A 39 -16.66 5.44 -17.76
CA THR A 39 -16.05 5.66 -16.44
C THR A 39 -14.86 4.72 -16.21
N VAL A 40 -15.01 3.43 -16.53
CA VAL A 40 -13.91 2.45 -16.45
C VAL A 40 -12.79 2.81 -17.42
N HIS A 41 -13.13 3.22 -18.65
CA HIS A 41 -12.15 3.63 -19.65
C HIS A 41 -11.32 4.83 -19.17
N LEU A 42 -11.97 5.90 -18.73
CA LEU A 42 -11.29 7.11 -18.24
C LEU A 42 -10.44 6.83 -17.01
N TYR A 43 -10.94 6.02 -16.06
CA TYR A 43 -10.17 5.60 -14.90
C TYR A 43 -8.91 4.83 -15.30
N THR A 44 -9.06 3.87 -16.21
CA THR A 44 -7.95 3.04 -16.71
C THR A 44 -6.89 3.90 -17.38
N GLN A 45 -7.29 4.86 -18.23
CA GLN A 45 -6.36 5.79 -18.88
C GLN A 45 -5.56 6.61 -17.85
N VAL A 46 -6.21 7.11 -16.80
CA VAL A 46 -5.54 7.85 -15.72
C VAL A 46 -4.57 6.95 -14.95
N MET A 47 -4.99 5.75 -14.58
CA MET A 47 -4.12 4.81 -13.85
C MET A 47 -2.90 4.41 -14.68
N MET A 48 -3.09 4.05 -15.95
CA MET A 48 -1.98 3.73 -16.86
C MET A 48 -1.03 4.93 -17.03
N ARG A 49 -1.57 6.13 -17.25
CA ARG A 49 -0.74 7.32 -17.46
C ARG A 49 0.01 7.74 -16.21
N VAL A 50 -0.66 7.74 -15.06
CA VAL A 50 -0.08 8.26 -13.81
C VAL A 50 0.76 7.21 -13.12
N PHE A 51 0.17 6.05 -12.79
CA PHE A 51 0.84 5.02 -11.98
C PHE A 51 1.91 4.29 -12.77
N ALA A 52 1.65 3.90 -14.02
CA ALA A 52 2.66 3.18 -14.80
C ALA A 52 3.79 4.08 -15.30
N ASP A 53 3.48 5.34 -15.62
CA ASP A 53 4.34 6.13 -16.50
C ASP A 53 4.98 7.38 -15.88
N VAL A 54 4.40 7.95 -14.84
CA VAL A 54 4.82 9.25 -14.30
C VAL A 54 5.26 9.15 -12.84
N VAL A 55 4.57 8.34 -12.03
CA VAL A 55 4.80 8.29 -10.58
C VAL A 55 6.18 7.76 -10.26
N THR A 56 6.96 8.58 -9.55
CA THR A 56 8.29 8.23 -9.01
C THR A 56 8.34 8.26 -7.48
N LYS A 57 7.34 8.88 -6.84
CA LYS A 57 7.12 8.97 -5.40
C LYS A 57 5.62 8.96 -5.13
N LEU A 58 5.20 8.34 -4.03
CA LEU A 58 3.81 8.30 -3.58
C LEU A 58 3.73 8.75 -2.13
N ASP A 59 2.78 9.64 -1.85
CA ASP A 59 2.53 10.16 -0.52
C ASP A 59 1.06 9.93 -0.15
N PHE A 60 0.85 8.97 0.73
CA PHE A 60 -0.44 8.62 1.29
C PHE A 60 -0.44 8.82 2.81
N ASN A 61 0.31 9.80 3.29
CA ASN A 61 0.32 10.13 4.70
C ASN A 61 -1.09 10.50 5.20
N GLN A 62 -1.38 10.14 6.45
CA GLN A 62 -2.62 10.50 7.14
C GLN A 62 -3.90 9.97 6.51
N LYS A 63 -3.81 8.88 5.72
CA LYS A 63 -4.99 8.18 5.21
C LYS A 63 -5.54 7.22 6.25
N SER A 64 -6.80 7.41 6.64
CA SER A 64 -7.51 6.50 7.55
C SER A 64 -8.06 5.28 6.79
N TRP A 65 -7.15 4.48 6.27
CA TRP A 65 -7.43 3.29 5.47
C TRP A 65 -7.69 2.06 6.34
N ASP A 66 -8.50 1.15 5.82
CA ASP A 66 -8.73 -0.18 6.41
C ASP A 66 -7.88 -1.26 5.69
N PRO A 67 -7.86 -2.51 6.16
CA PRO A 67 -7.08 -3.56 5.51
C PRO A 67 -7.40 -3.77 4.01
N GLU A 68 -8.64 -3.55 3.57
CA GLU A 68 -8.99 -3.71 2.15
C GLU A 68 -8.39 -2.58 1.31
N ASP A 69 -8.33 -1.35 1.83
CA ASP A 69 -7.59 -0.25 1.18
C ASP A 69 -6.11 -0.60 0.98
N PHE A 70 -5.45 -1.25 1.95
CA PHE A 70 -4.04 -1.64 1.81
C PHE A 70 -3.82 -2.76 0.79
N LYS A 71 -4.76 -3.69 0.68
CA LYS A 71 -4.78 -4.70 -0.37
C LYS A 71 -5.00 -4.07 -1.76
N ASN A 72 -5.91 -3.12 -1.87
CA ASN A 72 -6.15 -2.35 -3.10
C ASN A 72 -4.90 -1.55 -3.50
N LEU A 73 -4.25 -0.91 -2.53
CA LEU A 73 -2.98 -0.23 -2.74
C LEU A 73 -1.91 -1.20 -3.27
N ALA A 74 -1.77 -2.40 -2.66
CA ALA A 74 -0.80 -3.40 -3.12
C ALA A 74 -0.99 -3.74 -4.60
N ARG A 75 -2.24 -3.93 -5.02
CA ARG A 75 -2.58 -4.21 -6.42
C ARG A 75 -2.28 -3.04 -7.34
N ALA A 76 -2.66 -1.82 -6.96
CA ALA A 76 -2.34 -0.62 -7.74
C ALA A 76 -0.82 -0.39 -7.86
N LEU A 77 -0.05 -0.70 -6.81
CA LEU A 77 1.41 -0.56 -6.79
C LEU A 77 2.11 -1.48 -7.80
N THR A 78 1.50 -2.58 -8.23
CA THR A 78 2.07 -3.45 -9.28
C THR A 78 2.21 -2.73 -10.62
N MET A 79 1.40 -1.69 -10.85
CA MET A 79 1.49 -0.86 -12.04
C MET A 79 2.68 0.12 -11.97
N CYS A 80 3.18 0.44 -10.77
CA CYS A 80 4.15 1.50 -10.53
C CYS A 80 5.61 1.17 -10.93
N THR A 81 5.84 0.85 -12.21
CA THR A 81 7.17 0.42 -12.72
C THR A 81 8.29 1.47 -12.61
N LYS A 82 7.92 2.74 -12.41
CA LYS A 82 8.84 3.88 -12.26
C LYS A 82 8.95 4.42 -10.83
N LEU A 83 8.25 3.83 -9.86
CA LEU A 83 8.35 4.20 -8.45
C LEU A 83 9.74 3.88 -7.90
N LYS A 84 10.62 4.89 -7.92
CA LYS A 84 12.07 4.76 -7.63
C LYS A 84 12.54 5.53 -6.39
N GLY A 85 11.63 6.20 -5.70
CA GLY A 85 11.94 7.03 -4.55
C GLY A 85 11.26 6.50 -3.30
N VAL A 86 10.24 7.25 -2.88
CA VAL A 86 9.63 7.10 -1.56
C VAL A 86 8.17 6.71 -1.71
N LEU A 87 7.74 5.72 -0.92
CA LEU A 87 6.34 5.44 -0.63
C LEU A 87 6.09 5.82 0.83
N ARG A 88 5.23 6.81 1.07
CA ARG A 88 4.88 7.24 2.43
C ARG A 88 3.49 6.79 2.85
N LEU A 89 3.46 6.05 3.95
CA LEU A 89 2.28 5.52 4.63
C LEU A 89 2.29 5.94 6.11
N ASN A 90 2.85 7.10 6.42
CA ASN A 90 2.94 7.65 7.76
C ASN A 90 1.54 8.00 8.29
N ARG A 91 1.24 7.70 9.56
CA ARG A 91 -0.08 7.99 10.18
C ARG A 91 -1.27 7.43 9.40
N THR A 92 -1.13 6.25 8.82
CA THR A 92 -2.22 5.61 8.06
C THR A 92 -3.10 4.69 8.91
N ASN A 93 -2.91 4.71 10.23
CA ASN A 93 -3.56 3.80 11.18
C ASN A 93 -3.33 2.31 10.80
N MET A 94 -2.20 2.02 10.14
CA MET A 94 -1.83 0.67 9.73
C MET A 94 -1.73 -0.24 10.97
N THR A 95 -2.48 -1.34 10.95
CA THR A 95 -2.41 -2.43 11.94
C THR A 95 -1.54 -3.57 11.43
N ALA A 96 -1.31 -4.60 12.25
CA ALA A 96 -0.69 -5.84 11.78
C ALA A 96 -1.49 -6.50 10.63
N GLU A 97 -2.82 -6.45 10.68
CA GLU A 97 -3.70 -6.96 9.63
C GLU A 97 -3.57 -6.13 8.33
N SER A 98 -3.52 -4.81 8.44
CA SER A 98 -3.24 -3.93 7.29
C SER A 98 -1.87 -4.20 6.67
N ALA A 99 -0.85 -4.45 7.50
CA ALA A 99 0.49 -4.80 7.03
C ALA A 99 0.50 -6.15 6.30
N ALA A 100 -0.20 -7.16 6.83
CA ALA A 100 -0.38 -8.45 6.17
C ALA A 100 -1.12 -8.28 4.83
N ALA A 101 -2.19 -7.48 4.79
CA ALA A 101 -2.96 -7.21 3.58
C ALA A 101 -2.09 -6.56 2.48
N LEU A 102 -1.28 -5.56 2.83
CA LEU A 102 -0.32 -4.93 1.90
C LEU A 102 0.77 -5.93 1.47
N CYS A 103 1.44 -6.56 2.43
CA CYS A 103 2.61 -7.39 2.17
C CYS A 103 2.23 -8.64 1.38
N ASN A 104 1.15 -9.34 1.72
CA ASN A 104 0.77 -10.60 1.08
C ASN A 104 0.22 -10.39 -0.34
N ALA A 105 -0.45 -9.27 -0.60
CA ALA A 105 -0.97 -8.95 -1.93
C ALA A 105 0.09 -8.45 -2.92
N LEU A 106 1.26 -8.03 -2.44
CA LEU A 106 2.38 -7.68 -3.32
C LEU A 106 3.05 -8.96 -3.87
N PRO A 107 3.23 -9.09 -5.20
CA PRO A 107 4.05 -10.16 -5.77
C PRO A 107 5.53 -10.00 -5.41
N ASP A 108 6.30 -11.06 -5.58
CA ASP A 108 7.75 -10.99 -5.41
C ASP A 108 8.34 -10.02 -6.44
N GLY A 109 9.31 -9.21 -6.02
CA GLY A 109 9.89 -8.17 -6.87
C GLY A 109 8.94 -7.01 -7.22
N ALA A 110 7.76 -6.89 -6.58
CA ALA A 110 6.73 -5.90 -6.93
C ALA A 110 7.23 -4.46 -7.05
N LEU A 111 8.12 -4.04 -6.14
CA LEU A 111 8.61 -2.66 -6.08
C LEU A 111 10.13 -2.63 -6.32
N PRO A 112 10.57 -2.89 -7.58
CA PRO A 112 11.98 -3.18 -7.88
C PRO A 112 12.89 -1.98 -7.70
N LYS A 113 12.35 -0.76 -7.71
CA LYS A 113 13.11 0.49 -7.63
C LYS A 113 12.85 1.29 -6.35
N LEU A 114 11.91 0.89 -5.50
CA LEU A 114 11.58 1.63 -4.29
C LEU A 114 12.79 1.64 -3.34
N THR A 115 13.27 2.82 -2.97
CA THR A 115 14.44 2.97 -2.09
C THR A 115 14.06 3.30 -0.66
N GLU A 116 12.91 3.93 -0.44
CA GLU A 116 12.44 4.36 0.88
C GLU A 116 10.97 4.01 1.09
N LEU A 117 10.67 3.42 2.24
CA LEU A 117 9.32 3.14 2.71
C LEU A 117 9.14 3.79 4.08
N ASP A 118 8.15 4.66 4.21
CA ASP A 118 7.84 5.34 5.47
C ASP A 118 6.55 4.79 6.09
N LEU A 119 6.69 4.09 7.22
CA LEU A 119 5.63 3.51 8.04
C LEU A 119 5.57 4.14 9.44
N ASN A 120 6.26 5.25 9.67
CA ASN A 120 6.30 5.87 10.98
C ASN A 120 4.90 6.32 11.44
N ASN A 121 4.74 6.46 12.75
CA ASN A 121 3.51 6.94 13.39
C ASN A 121 2.25 6.08 13.09
N ASN A 122 2.45 4.76 12.97
CA ASN A 122 1.41 3.73 12.96
C ASN A 122 1.48 2.92 14.27
N PRO A 123 0.95 3.44 15.39
CA PRO A 123 1.13 2.83 16.71
C PRO A 123 0.48 1.43 16.83
N LYS A 124 -0.48 1.10 15.96
CA LYS A 124 -1.15 -0.21 15.93
C LYS A 124 -0.45 -1.26 15.05
N LEU A 125 0.65 -0.89 14.37
CA LEU A 125 1.40 -1.81 13.52
C LEU A 125 1.92 -3.00 14.34
N GLY A 126 2.50 -2.70 15.50
CA GLY A 126 2.95 -3.69 16.47
C GLY A 126 4.04 -4.64 15.96
N LYS A 127 4.52 -5.52 16.85
CA LYS A 127 5.54 -6.52 16.51
C LYS A 127 5.15 -7.44 15.35
N ASP A 128 3.87 -7.77 15.22
CA ASP A 128 3.41 -8.69 14.17
C ASP A 128 3.37 -7.99 12.81
N GLY A 129 2.96 -6.72 12.74
CA GLY A 129 3.12 -5.93 11.52
C GLY A 129 4.58 -5.78 11.09
N ALA A 130 5.52 -5.64 12.03
CA ALA A 130 6.95 -5.66 11.71
C ALA A 130 7.41 -7.00 11.11
N LYS A 131 6.87 -8.13 11.59
CA LYS A 131 7.15 -9.46 11.05
C LYS A 131 6.65 -9.61 9.62
N GLU A 132 5.48 -9.04 9.28
CA GLU A 132 4.97 -9.01 7.90
C GLU A 132 5.94 -8.29 6.96
N PHE A 133 6.41 -7.10 7.34
CA PHE A 133 7.41 -6.38 6.54
C PHE A 133 8.76 -7.11 6.49
N ALA A 134 9.18 -7.76 7.58
CA ALA A 134 10.38 -8.59 7.59
C ALA A 134 10.26 -9.76 6.57
N ALA A 135 9.14 -10.47 6.58
CA ALA A 135 8.86 -11.54 5.62
C ALA A 135 8.83 -11.02 4.17
N ALA A 136 8.20 -9.86 3.93
CA ALA A 136 8.18 -9.22 2.61
C ALA A 136 9.58 -8.79 2.12
N ILE A 137 10.47 -8.37 3.04
CA ILE A 137 11.87 -8.08 2.72
C ILE A 137 12.61 -9.37 2.32
N GLU A 138 12.43 -10.46 3.07
CA GLU A 138 13.05 -11.76 2.78
C GLU A 138 12.55 -12.36 1.46
N ALA A 139 11.26 -12.24 1.17
CA ALA A 139 10.63 -12.67 -0.09
C ALA A 139 11.01 -11.77 -1.29
N GLY A 140 11.78 -10.70 -1.08
CA GLY A 140 12.24 -9.84 -2.17
C GLY A 140 11.14 -8.95 -2.76
N LYS A 141 10.09 -8.60 -2.01
CA LYS A 141 9.02 -7.70 -2.49
C LYS A 141 9.52 -6.26 -2.71
N PHE A 142 10.59 -5.88 -2.01
CA PHE A 142 11.22 -4.55 -2.09
C PHE A 142 12.71 -4.60 -2.46
N PRO A 143 13.14 -5.14 -3.62
CA PRO A 143 14.55 -5.46 -3.91
C PRO A 143 15.56 -4.32 -3.68
N SER A 144 15.17 -3.07 -3.97
CA SER A 144 16.04 -1.89 -3.88
C SER A 144 15.89 -1.05 -2.62
N LEU A 145 15.04 -1.47 -1.66
CA LEU A 145 14.82 -0.74 -0.40
C LEU A 145 16.14 -0.53 0.37
N LYS A 146 16.40 0.71 0.76
CA LYS A 146 17.59 1.13 1.52
C LYS A 146 17.21 1.66 2.90
N VAL A 147 16.06 2.33 3.00
CA VAL A 147 15.57 2.92 4.25
C VAL A 147 14.14 2.48 4.50
N LEU A 148 13.90 2.00 5.71
CA LEU A 148 12.56 1.74 6.23
C LEU A 148 12.36 2.61 7.47
N HIS A 149 11.48 3.60 7.37
CA HIS A 149 11.10 4.42 8.51
C HIS A 149 10.01 3.70 9.30
N ILE A 150 10.34 3.20 10.49
CA ILE A 150 9.45 2.41 11.34
C ILE A 150 9.70 2.63 12.84
N THR A 151 10.77 3.32 13.25
CA THR A 151 11.18 3.37 14.67
C THR A 151 10.24 4.20 15.55
N THR A 152 9.43 5.11 14.99
CA THR A 152 8.48 5.88 15.81
C THR A 152 7.23 5.07 16.18
N ASN A 153 7.14 3.81 15.75
CA ASN A 153 6.11 2.88 16.15
C ASN A 153 6.48 2.23 17.49
N THR A 154 5.99 2.77 18.59
CA THR A 154 6.38 2.37 19.95
C THR A 154 6.09 0.90 20.30
N ASN A 155 5.12 0.27 19.63
CA ASN A 155 4.67 -1.09 19.94
C ASN A 155 5.37 -2.20 19.11
N ILE A 156 6.43 -1.88 18.36
CA ILE A 156 7.21 -2.86 17.59
C ILE A 156 7.99 -3.79 18.53
N GLY A 157 8.54 -3.24 19.62
CA GLY A 157 9.30 -3.99 20.62
C GLY A 157 10.57 -4.69 20.10
N ALA A 158 11.21 -5.45 20.99
CA ALA A 158 12.43 -6.19 20.68
C ALA A 158 12.19 -7.28 19.63
N GLU A 159 11.08 -8.03 19.74
CA GLU A 159 10.72 -9.09 18.79
C GLU A 159 10.58 -8.58 17.35
N GLY A 160 9.85 -7.48 17.14
CA GLY A 160 9.68 -6.91 15.80
C GLY A 160 11.00 -6.37 15.23
N THR A 161 11.82 -5.74 16.08
CA THR A 161 13.15 -5.24 15.70
C THR A 161 14.09 -6.38 15.32
N MET A 162 14.06 -7.49 16.07
CA MET A 162 14.83 -8.70 15.78
C MET A 162 14.38 -9.33 14.46
N ALA A 163 13.08 -9.37 14.17
CA ALA A 163 12.56 -9.90 12.91
C ALA A 163 13.08 -9.10 11.71
N LEU A 164 12.98 -7.77 11.74
CA LEU A 164 13.51 -6.90 10.68
C LEU A 164 15.03 -7.05 10.50
N THR A 165 15.77 -7.17 11.62
CA THR A 165 17.22 -7.34 11.58
C THR A 165 17.63 -8.70 11.02
N ALA A 166 16.90 -9.76 11.38
CA ALA A 166 17.10 -11.09 10.81
C ALA A 166 16.80 -11.09 9.31
N ALA A 167 15.72 -10.43 8.89
CA ALA A 167 15.32 -10.33 7.49
C ALA A 167 16.38 -9.68 6.61
N LYS A 168 16.89 -8.50 6.99
CA LYS A 168 17.95 -7.85 6.21
C LYS A 168 19.23 -8.70 6.16
N ARG A 169 19.57 -9.45 7.22
CA ARG A 169 20.72 -10.36 7.22
C ARG A 169 20.51 -11.55 6.29
N ARG A 170 19.36 -12.22 6.36
CA ARG A 170 19.03 -13.38 5.51
C ARG A 170 18.94 -13.00 4.03
N ALA A 171 18.37 -11.84 3.73
CA ALA A 171 18.32 -11.31 2.39
C ALA A 171 19.68 -10.76 1.89
N ASN A 172 20.72 -10.73 2.74
CA ASN A 172 22.02 -10.10 2.47
C ASN A 172 21.90 -8.63 2.02
N ARG A 173 21.11 -7.84 2.75
CA ARG A 173 20.76 -6.45 2.42
C ARG A 173 21.21 -5.48 3.49
N GLN A 174 21.71 -4.33 3.03
CA GLN A 174 21.97 -3.19 3.89
C GLN A 174 20.75 -2.27 3.89
N ILE A 175 19.81 -2.56 4.80
CA ILE A 175 18.63 -1.71 5.04
C ILE A 175 18.81 -0.99 6.38
N GLN A 176 18.66 0.33 6.36
CA GLN A 176 18.63 1.17 7.54
C GLN A 176 17.19 1.25 8.09
N PHE A 177 17.05 1.03 9.40
CA PHE A 177 15.78 1.22 10.11
C PHE A 177 15.87 2.53 10.88
N ILE A 178 15.00 3.49 10.57
CA ILE A 178 14.96 4.86 11.13
C ILE A 178 13.56 5.19 11.62
#